data_AF-A0A933H919-F1
#
_entry.id   AF-A0A933H919-F1
#
_cell.length_a   1.000
_cell.length_b   1.000
_cell.length_c   1.000
_cell.angle_alpha   90.00
_cell.angle_beta   90.00
_cell.angle_gamma   90.00
#
_symmetry.space_group_name_H-M   'P 1'
#
loop_
_entity.id
_entity.type
_entity.pdbx_description
1 polymer ?
#
loop_
_entity_poly.entity_id
_entity_poly.type
_entity_poly.pdbx_seq_one_letter_code
_entity_poly.pdbx_strand_id
1 'polypeptide(L)'
;MIPRADLLGVKISTLSFNDTIRLIAEVIAREDRLALSPSPVYTVMQGYERDDVRQALNANLAAPDGMPVVWALRLMGHQVERVYGPDIMQAVCARSTREGWRHFFYGGTPDVVEKLIEVLKSQHPNLLVAGFESPPFRELTCEEDEAIVNRINASRAQIIWVGLGSPNSLRRC
;
A
#
# COMPACT_ATOMS: atom_id res chain seq x y z
N MET A 1 5.62 -1.35 19.44
CA MET A 1 6.06 -0.21 18.60
C MET A 1 6.66 -0.80 17.33
N ILE A 2 6.28 -0.30 16.15
CA ILE A 2 6.83 -0.79 14.87
C ILE A 2 8.27 -0.27 14.74
N PRO A 3 9.28 -1.12 14.51
CA PRO A 3 10.67 -0.67 14.41
C PRO A 3 10.89 0.09 13.09
N ARG A 4 11.58 1.23 13.18
CA ARG A 4 11.83 2.12 12.05
C ARG A 4 13.26 2.65 12.08
N ALA A 5 13.85 2.80 10.90
CA ALA A 5 15.12 3.48 10.66
C ALA A 5 14.87 4.83 10.00
N ASP A 6 15.70 5.83 10.31
CA ASP A 6 15.67 7.11 9.62
C ASP A 6 16.55 7.04 8.37
N LEU A 7 15.97 7.27 7.20
CA LEU A 7 16.70 7.43 5.95
C LEU A 7 16.32 8.78 5.34
N LEU A 8 17.23 9.77 5.46
CA LEU A 8 17.02 11.13 4.95
C LEU A 8 15.75 11.80 5.51
N GLY A 9 15.43 11.53 6.78
CA GLY A 9 14.22 12.02 7.46
C GLY A 9 12.96 11.20 7.23
N VAL A 10 12.98 10.23 6.31
CA VAL A 10 11.89 9.28 6.08
C VAL A 10 12.06 8.07 7.02
N LYS A 11 11.03 7.76 7.80
CA LYS A 11 11.01 6.67 8.78
C LYS A 11 10.63 5.35 8.12
N ILE A 12 11.63 4.65 7.58
CA ILE A 12 11.44 3.36 6.90
C ILE A 12 11.30 2.24 7.93
N SER A 13 10.27 1.42 7.80
CA SER A 13 10.06 0.20 8.57
C SER A 13 11.22 -0.77 8.40
N THR A 14 11.65 -1.39 9.49
CA THR A 14 12.66 -2.47 9.46
C THR A 14 12.03 -3.84 9.69
N LEU A 15 10.71 -3.96 9.55
CA LEU A 15 10.02 -5.26 9.59
C LEU A 15 10.48 -6.15 8.42
N SER A 16 10.55 -7.45 8.67
CA SER A 16 10.69 -8.43 7.59
C SER A 16 9.43 -8.47 6.71
N PHE A 17 9.53 -9.08 5.54
CA PHE A 17 8.39 -9.33 4.68
C PHE A 17 7.31 -10.13 5.42
N ASN A 18 7.70 -11.21 6.10
CA ASN A 18 6.78 -12.04 6.86
C ASN A 18 6.14 -11.29 8.03
N ASP A 19 6.90 -10.46 8.77
CA ASP A 19 6.34 -9.64 9.85
C ASP A 19 5.36 -8.61 9.31
N THR A 20 5.62 -8.06 8.13
CA THR A 20 4.71 -7.13 7.45
C THR A 20 3.38 -7.81 7.11
N ILE A 21 3.42 -9.03 6.54
CA ILE A 21 2.20 -9.81 6.26
C ILE A 21 1.45 -10.20 7.54
N ARG A 22 2.17 -10.52 8.63
CA ARG A 22 1.55 -10.77 9.94
C ARG A 22 0.87 -9.52 10.50
N LEU A 23 1.53 -8.38 10.45
CA LEU A 23 0.99 -7.11 10.92
C LEU A 23 -0.30 -6.73 10.16
N ILE A 24 -0.34 -6.89 8.83
CA ILE A 24 -1.55 -6.64 8.03
C ILE A 24 -2.72 -7.49 8.55
N ALA A 25 -2.47 -8.77 8.82
CA ALA A 25 -3.50 -9.67 9.33
C ALA A 25 -3.98 -9.29 10.74
N GLU A 26 -3.06 -8.91 11.62
CA GLU A 26 -3.38 -8.46 12.98
C GLU A 26 -4.23 -7.19 12.97
N VAL A 27 -3.91 -6.25 12.09
CA VAL A 27 -4.68 -5.01 11.89
C VAL A 27 -6.10 -5.32 11.42
N ILE A 28 -6.24 -6.19 10.41
CA ILE A 28 -7.56 -6.61 9.91
C ILE A 28 -8.37 -7.30 11.01
N ALA A 29 -7.76 -8.21 11.77
CA ALA A 29 -8.43 -8.94 12.85
C ALA A 29 -8.89 -8.04 14.00
N ARG A 30 -8.21 -6.90 14.21
CA ARG A 30 -8.58 -5.89 15.21
C ARG A 30 -9.55 -4.83 14.69
N GLU A 31 -9.96 -4.93 13.42
CA GLU A 31 -10.74 -3.90 12.73
C GLU A 31 -10.09 -2.51 12.79
N ASP A 32 -8.75 -2.47 12.79
CA ASP A 32 -7.95 -1.25 12.83
C ASP A 32 -7.48 -0.85 11.42
N ARG A 33 -6.82 0.30 11.30
CA ARG A 33 -6.36 0.87 10.02
C ARG A 33 -4.84 0.91 9.93
N LEU A 34 -4.31 0.52 8.78
CA LEU A 34 -2.89 0.63 8.46
C LEU A 34 -2.72 1.11 7.02
N ALA A 35 -2.05 2.24 6.85
CA ALA A 35 -1.54 2.65 5.55
C ALA A 35 -0.13 2.11 5.36
N LEU A 36 0.11 1.36 4.29
CA LEU A 36 1.41 0.80 3.93
C LEU A 36 1.88 1.44 2.61
N SER A 37 3.09 1.97 2.60
CA SER A 37 3.67 2.60 1.42
C SER A 37 4.98 1.93 1.05
N PRO A 38 5.01 1.07 0.01
CA PRO A 38 6.26 0.62 -0.57
C PRO A 38 7.07 1.84 -1.02
N SER A 39 8.27 2.00 -0.47
CA SER A 39 9.05 3.24 -0.57
C SER A 39 10.36 2.98 -1.30
N PRO A 40 10.35 2.96 -2.66
CA PRO A 40 11.57 2.91 -3.45
C PRO A 40 12.35 4.21 -3.37
N VAL A 41 13.57 4.22 -3.90
CA VAL A 41 14.45 5.40 -3.92
C VAL A 41 13.71 6.66 -4.35
N TYR A 42 12.92 6.58 -5.42
CA TYR A 42 12.12 7.72 -5.88
C TYR A 42 11.22 8.29 -4.77
N THR A 43 10.43 7.46 -4.09
CA THR A 43 9.54 7.89 -3.01
C THR A 43 10.32 8.43 -1.81
N VAL A 44 11.47 7.83 -1.47
CA VAL A 44 12.35 8.34 -0.40
C VAL A 44 12.89 9.72 -0.75
N MET A 45 13.35 9.93 -1.98
CA MET A 45 13.85 11.23 -2.44
C MET A 45 12.74 12.29 -2.47
N GLN A 46 11.51 11.93 -2.87
CA GLN A 46 10.37 12.84 -2.78
C GLN A 46 10.08 13.27 -1.34
N GLY A 47 10.22 12.36 -0.36
CA GLY A 47 10.10 12.69 1.07
C GLY A 47 11.29 13.50 1.61
N TYR A 48 12.48 13.32 1.05
CA TYR A 48 13.63 14.17 1.38
C TYR A 48 13.41 15.62 0.90
N GLU A 49 12.93 15.80 -0.33
CA GLU A 49 12.75 17.11 -0.95
C GLU A 49 11.51 17.88 -0.45
N ARG A 50 10.47 17.16 0.01
CA ARG A 50 9.16 17.75 0.32
C ARG A 50 8.64 17.29 1.68
N ASP A 51 8.46 18.26 2.57
CA ASP A 51 8.04 18.04 3.95
C ASP A 51 6.65 17.39 4.07
N ASP A 52 5.72 17.78 3.21
CA ASP A 52 4.36 17.21 3.19
C ASP A 52 4.36 15.73 2.76
N VAL A 53 5.20 15.35 1.79
CA VAL A 53 5.42 13.94 1.43
C VAL A 53 6.09 13.19 2.57
N ARG A 54 7.10 13.79 3.22
CA ARG A 54 7.79 13.19 4.37
C ARG A 54 6.83 12.88 5.51
N GLN A 55 5.96 13.82 5.85
CA GLN A 55 4.97 13.65 6.91
C GLN A 55 3.99 12.52 6.58
N ALA A 56 3.48 12.46 5.34
CA ALA A 56 2.59 11.40 4.91
C ALA A 56 3.28 10.02 4.96
N LEU A 57 4.52 9.90 4.47
CA LEU A 57 5.29 8.65 4.56
C LEU A 57 5.56 8.22 6.01
N ASN A 58 5.85 9.19 6.89
CA ASN A 58 6.13 8.93 8.30
C ASN A 58 4.86 8.57 9.10
N ALA A 59 3.68 9.00 8.66
CA ALA A 59 2.40 8.54 9.20
C ALA A 59 2.10 7.09 8.80
N ASN A 60 2.56 6.68 7.61
CA ASN A 60 2.36 5.34 7.08
C ASN A 60 3.41 4.33 7.58
N LEU A 61 3.21 3.06 7.26
CA LEU A 61 4.24 2.03 7.27
C LEU A 61 5.01 2.12 5.95
N ALA A 62 6.03 2.97 5.91
CA ALA A 62 6.95 3.06 4.78
C ALA A 62 7.82 1.80 4.72
N ALA A 63 7.57 0.91 3.76
CA ALA A 63 8.29 -0.35 3.61
C ALA A 63 9.51 -0.17 2.68
N PRO A 64 10.66 -0.82 2.97
CA PRO A 64 11.86 -0.71 2.14
C PRO A 64 11.65 -1.42 0.80
N ASP A 65 11.25 -0.65 -0.20
CA ASP A 65 11.08 -1.12 -1.58
C ASP A 65 12.35 -0.79 -2.37
N GLY A 66 12.78 -1.70 -3.23
CA GLY A 66 14.02 -1.56 -4.00
C GLY A 66 15.30 -1.85 -3.22
N MET A 67 16.27 -2.44 -3.92
CA MET A 67 17.57 -2.81 -3.32
C MET A 67 18.42 -1.63 -2.83
N PRO A 68 18.43 -0.45 -3.47
CA PRO A 68 19.27 0.64 -2.97
C PRO A 68 18.85 1.15 -1.58
N VAL A 69 17.55 1.17 -1.26
CA VAL A 69 17.04 1.51 0.08
C VAL A 69 17.52 0.48 1.10
N VAL A 70 17.42 -0.81 0.76
CA VAL A 70 17.91 -1.91 1.60
C VAL A 70 19.42 -1.78 1.84
N TRP A 71 20.20 -1.48 0.81
CA TRP A 71 21.65 -1.30 0.92
C TRP A 71 22.01 -0.11 1.81
N ALA A 72 21.35 1.03 1.64
CA ALA A 72 21.57 2.21 2.48
C ALA A 72 21.29 1.91 3.96
N LEU A 73 20.16 1.27 4.26
CA LEU A 73 19.80 0.87 5.63
C LEU A 73 20.80 -0.14 6.22
N ARG A 74 21.31 -1.09 5.43
CA ARG A 74 22.34 -2.03 5.86
C ARG A 74 23.68 -1.35 6.15
N LEU A 75 24.07 -0.36 5.35
CA LEU A 75 25.26 0.46 5.61
C LEU A 75 25.14 1.26 6.91
N MET A 76 23.92 1.61 7.32
CA MET A 76 23.61 2.26 8.60
C MET A 76 23.52 1.27 9.78
N GLY A 77 23.80 -0.02 9.55
CA GLY A 77 23.80 -1.05 10.59
C GLY A 77 22.45 -1.73 10.83
N HIS A 78 21.44 -1.48 10.00
CA HIS A 78 20.14 -2.15 10.13
C HIS A 78 20.11 -3.48 9.39
N GLN A 79 19.53 -4.50 10.04
CA GLN A 79 19.21 -5.77 9.38
C GLN A 79 17.84 -5.66 8.72
N VAL A 80 17.83 -5.41 7.42
CA VAL A 80 16.61 -5.27 6.63
C VAL A 80 16.67 -6.09 5.34
N GLU A 81 15.49 -6.47 4.86
CA GLU A 81 15.28 -7.08 3.54
C GLU A 81 14.32 -6.24 2.71
N ARG A 82 14.21 -6.58 1.42
CA ARG A 82 13.31 -5.88 0.51
C ARG A 82 11.87 -6.31 0.78
N VAL A 83 10.98 -5.33 0.93
CA VAL A 83 9.54 -5.55 1.06
C VAL A 83 8.85 -4.90 -0.15
N TYR A 84 8.73 -5.67 -1.23
CA TYR A 84 8.27 -5.20 -2.54
C TYR A 84 6.75 -5.20 -2.66
N GLY A 85 6.16 -4.09 -3.14
CA GLY A 85 4.70 -3.93 -3.24
C GLY A 85 3.96 -5.09 -3.94
N PRO A 86 4.37 -5.50 -5.16
CA PRO A 86 3.78 -6.66 -5.84
C PRO A 86 3.88 -7.97 -5.07
N ASP A 87 4.99 -8.21 -4.35
CA ASP A 87 5.14 -9.42 -3.53
C ASP A 87 4.17 -9.39 -2.34
N ILE A 88 3.96 -8.20 -1.72
CA ILE A 88 2.93 -8.00 -0.69
C ILE A 88 1.55 -8.32 -1.27
N MET A 89 1.22 -7.79 -2.46
CA MET A 89 -0.06 -8.04 -3.11
C MET A 89 -0.32 -9.54 -3.30
N GLN A 90 0.65 -10.25 -3.86
CA GLN A 90 0.55 -11.70 -4.07
C GLN A 90 0.37 -12.45 -2.75
N ALA A 91 1.19 -12.16 -1.74
CA ALA A 91 1.11 -12.83 -0.44
C ALA A 91 -0.19 -12.54 0.32
N VAL A 92 -0.67 -11.29 0.28
CA VAL A 92 -1.92 -10.89 0.91
C VAL A 92 -3.09 -11.55 0.18
N CYS A 93 -3.17 -11.49 -1.16
CA CYS A 93 -4.23 -12.15 -1.93
C CYS A 93 -4.27 -13.66 -1.68
N ALA A 94 -3.10 -14.33 -1.66
CA ALA A 94 -3.01 -15.75 -1.33
C ALA A 94 -3.56 -16.04 0.07
N ARG A 95 -3.22 -15.22 1.06
CA ARG A 95 -3.73 -15.36 2.44
C ARG A 95 -5.23 -15.10 2.52
N SER A 96 -5.74 -14.09 1.82
CA SER A 96 -7.16 -13.71 1.79
C SER A 96 -8.08 -14.84 1.37
N THR A 97 -7.62 -15.75 0.49
CA THR A 97 -8.44 -16.90 0.08
C THR A 97 -8.82 -17.83 1.23
N ARG A 98 -8.02 -17.87 2.29
CA ARG A 98 -8.27 -18.68 3.50
C ARG A 98 -9.04 -17.88 4.57
N GLU A 99 -8.72 -16.60 4.68
CA GLU A 99 -9.24 -15.73 5.75
C GLU A 99 -10.54 -15.00 5.34
N GLY A 100 -10.93 -15.07 4.07
CA GLY A 100 -12.14 -14.43 3.54
C GLY A 100 -12.04 -12.90 3.43
N TRP A 101 -10.84 -12.36 3.23
CA TRP A 101 -10.66 -10.90 3.14
C TRP A 101 -11.15 -10.33 1.81
N ARG A 102 -11.82 -9.19 1.89
CA ARG A 102 -12.38 -8.45 0.75
C ARG A 102 -11.42 -7.35 0.29
N HIS A 103 -11.14 -7.34 -1.02
CA HIS A 103 -10.24 -6.39 -1.66
C HIS A 103 -10.99 -5.35 -2.48
N PHE A 104 -10.54 -4.10 -2.42
CA PHE A 104 -10.95 -3.02 -3.31
C PHE A 104 -9.73 -2.51 -4.10
N PHE A 105 -9.90 -2.25 -5.40
CA PHE A 105 -8.83 -1.72 -6.25
C PHE A 105 -9.14 -0.29 -6.66
N TYR A 106 -8.26 0.65 -6.36
CA TYR A 106 -8.46 2.06 -6.60
C TYR A 106 -7.32 2.67 -7.42
N GLY A 107 -7.61 3.20 -8.60
CA GLY A 107 -6.60 3.77 -9.52
C GLY A 107 -6.57 3.08 -10.88
N GLY A 108 -5.54 3.36 -11.67
CA GLY A 108 -5.39 2.84 -13.04
C GLY A 108 -6.53 3.21 -14.00
N THR A 109 -6.49 2.66 -15.22
CA THR A 109 -7.66 2.66 -16.13
C THR A 109 -8.54 1.45 -15.84
N PRO A 110 -9.84 1.50 -16.18
CA PRO A 110 -10.73 0.34 -16.02
C PRO A 110 -10.15 -0.94 -16.63
N ASP A 111 -9.69 -0.88 -17.88
CA ASP A 111 -9.12 -2.05 -18.59
C ASP A 111 -7.92 -2.68 -17.85
N VAL A 112 -7.07 -1.85 -17.24
CA VAL A 112 -5.88 -2.32 -16.51
C VAL A 112 -6.28 -2.98 -15.20
N VAL A 113 -7.24 -2.40 -14.48
CA VAL A 113 -7.70 -2.94 -13.20
C VAL A 113 -8.51 -4.23 -13.40
N GLU A 114 -9.35 -4.28 -14.42
CA GLU A 114 -10.10 -5.49 -14.79
C GLU A 114 -9.14 -6.63 -15.13
N LYS A 115 -8.14 -6.38 -15.98
CA LYS A 115 -7.11 -7.37 -16.30
C LYS A 115 -6.31 -7.82 -15.07
N LEU A 116 -5.98 -6.90 -14.16
CA LEU A 116 -5.34 -7.25 -12.89
C LEU A 116 -6.22 -8.19 -12.07
N ILE A 117 -7.50 -7.88 -11.93
CA ILE A 117 -8.48 -8.70 -11.20
C ILE A 117 -8.61 -10.08 -11.84
N GLU A 118 -8.67 -10.18 -13.16
CA GLU A 118 -8.69 -11.46 -13.90
C GLU A 118 -7.47 -12.31 -13.59
N VAL A 119 -6.26 -11.71 -13.66
CA VAL A 119 -5.01 -12.41 -13.34
C VAL A 119 -5.03 -12.89 -11.90
N LEU A 120 -5.37 -12.03 -10.94
CA LEU A 120 -5.43 -12.39 -9.53
C LEU A 120 -6.46 -13.50 -9.25
N LYS A 121 -7.63 -13.46 -9.89
CA LYS A 121 -8.65 -14.52 -9.75
C LYS A 121 -8.24 -15.84 -10.39
N SER A 122 -7.51 -15.81 -11.51
CA SER A 122 -6.98 -17.03 -12.11
C SER A 122 -5.93 -17.71 -11.22
N GLN A 123 -5.14 -16.92 -10.47
CA GLN A 123 -4.18 -17.41 -9.48
C GLN A 123 -4.84 -17.82 -8.16
N HIS A 124 -5.94 -17.16 -7.80
CA HIS A 124 -6.65 -17.31 -6.54
C HIS A 124 -8.17 -17.35 -6.76
N PRO A 125 -8.75 -18.50 -7.14
CA PRO A 125 -10.17 -18.59 -7.53
C PRO A 125 -11.17 -18.12 -6.48
N ASN A 126 -10.82 -18.23 -5.19
CA ASN A 126 -11.67 -17.84 -4.05
C ASN A 126 -11.40 -16.39 -3.58
N LEU A 127 -10.66 -15.58 -4.35
CA LEU A 127 -10.35 -14.20 -3.99
C LEU A 127 -11.62 -13.33 -4.02
N LEU A 128 -11.93 -12.70 -2.89
CA LEU A 128 -13.09 -11.81 -2.78
C LEU A 128 -12.72 -10.39 -3.20
N VAL A 129 -13.23 -9.97 -4.35
CA VAL A 129 -13.11 -8.59 -4.84
C VAL A 129 -14.43 -7.87 -4.55
N ALA A 130 -14.38 -6.89 -3.66
CA ALA A 130 -15.53 -6.09 -3.24
C ALA A 130 -15.88 -4.96 -4.22
N GLY A 131 -14.92 -4.57 -5.05
CA GLY A 131 -15.12 -3.57 -6.10
C GLY A 131 -13.81 -3.04 -6.65
N PHE A 132 -13.93 -2.21 -7.66
CA PHE A 132 -12.84 -1.37 -8.12
C PHE A 132 -13.36 -0.02 -8.59
N GLU A 133 -12.46 0.96 -8.61
CA GLU A 133 -12.77 2.28 -9.12
C GLU A 133 -11.54 2.94 -9.75
N SER A 134 -11.71 3.44 -10.97
CA SER A 134 -10.69 4.15 -11.73
C SER A 134 -11.05 5.63 -11.81
N PRO A 135 -10.48 6.49 -10.94
CA PRO A 135 -10.77 7.91 -10.98
C PRO A 135 -10.22 8.54 -12.26
N PRO A 136 -10.79 9.67 -12.70
CA PRO A 136 -10.28 10.38 -13.87
C PRO A 136 -8.84 10.88 -13.63
N PHE A 137 -8.07 11.04 -14.70
CA PHE A 137 -6.70 11.58 -14.67
C PHE A 137 -6.70 13.12 -14.51
N ARG A 138 -7.35 13.61 -13.46
CA ARG A 138 -7.39 15.01 -13.04
C ARG A 138 -7.63 15.07 -11.52
N GLU A 139 -7.49 16.26 -10.95
CA GLU A 139 -7.94 16.50 -9.58
C GLU A 139 -9.45 16.26 -9.47
N LEU A 140 -9.83 15.67 -8.33
CA LEU A 140 -11.23 15.45 -7.99
C LEU A 140 -11.76 16.65 -7.21
N THR A 141 -13.04 16.91 -7.39
CA THR A 141 -13.79 17.76 -6.47
C THR A 141 -13.95 17.04 -5.12
N CYS A 142 -14.20 17.80 -4.05
CA CYS A 142 -14.47 17.21 -2.73
C CYS A 142 -15.68 16.27 -2.78
N GLU A 143 -16.73 16.62 -3.53
CA GLU A 143 -17.91 15.76 -3.65
C GLU A 143 -17.60 14.43 -4.38
N GLU A 144 -16.74 14.46 -5.40
CA GLU A 144 -16.28 13.25 -6.08
C GLU A 144 -15.47 12.35 -5.15
N ASP A 145 -14.55 12.93 -4.37
CA ASP A 145 -13.71 12.19 -3.43
C ASP A 145 -14.54 11.57 -2.29
N GLU A 146 -15.47 12.33 -1.70
CA GLU A 146 -16.41 11.82 -0.70
C GLU A 146 -17.30 10.70 -1.26
N ALA A 147 -17.79 10.84 -2.50
CA ALA A 147 -18.59 9.80 -3.14
C ALA A 147 -17.80 8.50 -3.35
N ILE A 148 -16.51 8.60 -3.69
CA ILE A 148 -15.60 7.45 -3.80
C ILE A 148 -15.41 6.79 -2.43
N VAL A 149 -15.10 7.58 -1.40
CA VAL A 149 -14.93 7.08 -0.03
C VAL A 149 -16.19 6.35 0.44
N ASN A 150 -17.37 6.89 0.16
CA ASN A 150 -18.65 6.25 0.48
C ASN A 150 -18.83 4.90 -0.23
N ARG A 151 -18.49 4.80 -1.52
CA ARG A 151 -18.53 3.53 -2.27
C ARG A 151 -17.55 2.50 -1.69
N ILE A 152 -16.33 2.91 -1.38
CA ILE A 152 -15.32 2.04 -0.76
C ILE A 152 -15.82 1.51 0.59
N ASN A 153 -16.35 2.40 1.45
CA ASN A 153 -16.90 2.00 2.75
C ASN A 153 -18.10 1.05 2.61
N ALA A 154 -19.01 1.32 1.67
CA ALA A 154 -20.18 0.48 1.41
C ALA A 154 -19.80 -0.93 0.91
N SER A 155 -18.67 -1.07 0.21
CA SER A 155 -18.15 -2.36 -0.27
C SER A 155 -17.70 -3.30 0.86
N ARG A 156 -17.50 -2.79 2.08
CA ARG A 156 -16.94 -3.51 3.24
C ARG A 156 -15.60 -4.17 2.94
N ALA A 157 -14.80 -3.57 2.06
CA ALA A 157 -13.44 -3.99 1.80
C ALA A 157 -12.58 -3.85 3.08
N GLN A 158 -11.71 -4.81 3.30
CA GLN A 158 -10.73 -4.79 4.39
C GLN A 158 -9.35 -4.36 3.89
N ILE A 159 -9.12 -4.48 2.58
CA ILE A 159 -7.86 -4.12 1.93
C ILE A 159 -8.17 -3.25 0.72
N ILE A 160 -7.53 -2.08 0.64
CA ILE A 160 -7.66 -1.16 -0.49
C ILE A 160 -6.29 -1.05 -1.16
N TRP A 161 -6.21 -1.43 -2.43
CA TRP A 161 -5.01 -1.28 -3.26
C TRP A 161 -5.08 0.06 -4.01
N VAL A 162 -4.18 0.99 -3.68
CA VAL A 162 -4.16 2.34 -4.28
C VAL A 162 -3.06 2.46 -5.33
N GLY A 163 -3.44 2.56 -6.60
CA GLY A 163 -2.58 2.64 -7.78
C GLY A 163 -2.67 3.99 -8.52
N LEU A 164 -2.48 5.11 -7.81
CA LEU A 164 -2.55 6.47 -8.37
C LEU A 164 -1.19 7.08 -8.77
N GLY A 165 -0.10 6.33 -8.56
CA GLY A 165 1.27 6.85 -8.65
C GLY A 165 1.71 7.60 -7.39
N SER A 166 2.99 7.45 -7.03
CA SER A 166 3.62 8.24 -5.96
C SER A 166 4.02 9.61 -6.52
N PRO A 167 3.74 10.75 -5.85
CA PRO A 167 3.19 10.91 -4.50
C PRO A 167 1.67 11.19 -4.46
N ASN A 168 0.95 11.09 -5.58
CA ASN A 168 -0.48 11.44 -5.67
C ASN A 168 -1.37 10.59 -4.75
N SER A 169 -0.98 9.35 -4.44
CA SER A 169 -1.68 8.50 -3.47
C SER A 169 -1.63 9.02 -2.03
N LEU A 170 -0.74 9.97 -1.71
CA LEU A 170 -0.55 10.52 -0.35
C LEU A 170 -1.26 11.87 -0.14
N ARG A 171 -2.00 12.37 -1.14
CA ARG A 171 -2.61 13.70 -1.14
C ARG A 171 -4.08 13.61 -1.55
N ARG A 172 -4.96 13.47 -0.57
CA ARG A 172 -6.42 13.56 -0.76
C ARG A 172 -7.05 14.27 0.43
N CYS A 173 -8.29 14.73 0.24
CA CYS A 173 -9.05 15.47 1.23
C CYS A 173 -9.36 14.61 2.47
#